data_AF-A0A8D8B6G4-F1
#
_entry.id   AF-A0A8D8B6G4-F1
#
_cell.length_a   1.000
_cell.length_b   1.000
_cell.length_c   1.000
_cell.angle_alpha   90.00
_cell.angle_beta   90.00
_cell.angle_gamma   90.00
#
_symmetry.space_group_name_H-M   'P 1'
#
loop_
_entity.id
_entity.type
_entity.pdbx_description
1 polymer ?
#
loop_
_entity_poly.entity_id
_entity_poly.type
_entity_poly.pdbx_seq_one_letter_code
_entity_poly.pdbx_strand_id
1 'polypeptide(L)'
;MTSYESLAGSGSGPSGGGGGVSGSACHWLKHMKLYRVGIIIAACLLLVPFVFYYLLLNDEGNIPSNDIHRSRSQLETLEEISPLKAADLKLRIDEMLRIKGTVSLELRDLEARRQKLQSDIGLYNQKIDELKQELARQQTELERLKISVEQAQVAQREAVLRNTPELALPKPLISASVPGANRPMPVGHVRGCKMSTCFDHSRCSLTSGFPVYLYDPDVSSVVSGGFDIDGFLKTTIKQTLGYNAHLTSDPKKACVFFVLVGEALPEQEMMRNSRYGAANVDGAKRLTASSLNVTKLKQLPYWGGDGRNHVLLNFARRDLSIGTGNVFRNVDTGRAMLVQSSFEEAQFRKGFDLVVPPILGPPGGDVWQECSPMLPARRKYLLSFQGEMNVQNQTSVVRVDDEAETVDDFILEHLKEMTSGRTQDRFMLQFECIPATE
;
A
#
# COMPACT_ATOMS: atom_id res chain seq x y z
N MET A 1 -45.56 2.16 30.55
CA MET A 1 -45.32 1.44 29.28
C MET A 1 -43.88 0.94 29.35
N THR A 2 -43.64 -0.21 29.99
CA THR A 2 -43.61 -1.57 29.38
C THR A 2 -42.52 -1.60 28.28
N SER A 3 -41.47 -2.41 28.34
CA SER A 3 -41.43 -3.81 28.76
C SER A 3 -40.01 -4.29 29.11
N TYR A 4 -39.98 -5.24 30.04
CA TYR A 4 -38.89 -6.16 30.40
C TYR A 4 -38.65 -7.22 29.31
N GLU A 5 -37.44 -7.79 29.30
CA GLU A 5 -37.09 -9.23 29.07
C GLU A 5 -35.56 -9.32 29.26
N SER A 6 -34.93 -9.97 30.24
CA SER A 6 -35.02 -11.26 30.93
C SER A 6 -34.28 -12.44 30.26
N LEU A 7 -33.47 -13.10 31.11
CA LEU A 7 -33.04 -14.52 31.11
C LEU A 7 -31.71 -14.92 30.45
N ALA A 8 -30.73 -15.05 31.34
CA ALA A 8 -30.04 -16.29 31.74
C ALA A 8 -29.21 -17.09 30.72
N GLY A 9 -27.93 -17.25 31.06
CA GLY A 9 -27.04 -18.30 30.55
C GLY A 9 -26.04 -18.72 31.64
N SER A 10 -26.19 -19.95 32.10
CA SER A 10 -25.47 -20.68 33.15
C SER A 10 -24.01 -21.02 32.82
N GLY A 11 -23.16 -21.23 33.85
CA GLY A 11 -21.96 -22.05 33.69
C GLY A 11 -20.84 -21.90 34.72
N SER A 12 -20.88 -22.76 35.76
CA SER A 12 -19.76 -23.48 36.39
C SER A 12 -18.51 -22.73 36.91
N GLY A 13 -18.27 -22.84 38.23
CA GLY A 13 -16.92 -22.83 38.81
C GLY A 13 -16.13 -24.13 38.46
N PRO A 14 -14.95 -24.43 39.05
CA PRO A 14 -14.49 -23.94 40.35
C PRO A 14 -12.97 -23.61 40.49
N SER A 15 -12.66 -22.94 41.60
CA SER A 15 -11.46 -23.05 42.47
C SER A 15 -10.10 -23.53 41.93
N GLY A 16 -9.08 -22.70 42.12
CA GLY A 16 -7.67 -23.09 42.23
C GLY A 16 -6.85 -21.95 42.81
N GLY A 17 -6.48 -22.06 44.10
CA GLY A 17 -5.83 -21.00 44.88
C GLY A 17 -4.36 -20.77 44.54
N GLY A 18 -3.93 -19.52 44.71
CA GLY A 18 -2.53 -19.10 44.75
C GLY A 18 -2.44 -17.90 45.68
N GLY A 19 -1.73 -18.08 46.80
CA GLY A 19 -1.58 -17.09 47.85
C GLY A 19 -0.80 -15.85 47.41
N GLY A 20 -1.06 -14.74 48.09
CA GLY A 20 -0.36 -13.48 47.85
C GLY A 20 -0.87 -12.37 48.74
N VAL A 21 -0.41 -12.36 49.99
CA VAL A 21 -0.54 -11.22 50.90
C VAL A 21 0.21 -10.04 50.30
N SER A 22 -0.50 -9.16 49.58
CA SER A 22 -0.17 -7.74 49.37
C SER A 22 -1.29 -7.07 48.58
N GLY A 23 -2.29 -6.51 49.26
CA GLY A 23 -3.44 -5.90 48.58
C GLY A 23 -4.18 -4.80 49.34
N SER A 24 -4.00 -4.67 50.67
CA SER A 24 -4.80 -3.73 51.46
C SER A 24 -4.37 -2.26 51.34
N ALA A 25 -3.12 -1.97 50.97
CA ALA A 25 -2.68 -0.58 50.75
C ALA A 25 -3.18 -0.01 49.41
N CYS A 26 -3.35 -0.85 48.39
CA CYS A 26 -3.69 -0.42 47.03
C CYS A 26 -5.21 -0.26 46.81
N HIS A 27 -6.05 -0.86 47.67
CA HIS A 27 -7.51 -0.72 47.58
C HIS A 27 -8.04 0.57 48.24
N TRP A 28 -7.32 1.12 49.21
CA TRP A 28 -7.72 2.36 49.90
C TRP A 28 -7.60 3.60 48.99
N LEU A 29 -6.59 3.61 48.11
CA LEU A 29 -6.33 4.71 47.17
C LEU A 29 -7.34 4.79 46.02
N LYS A 30 -8.05 3.71 45.68
CA LYS A 30 -9.00 3.70 44.55
C LYS A 30 -10.34 4.39 44.82
N HIS A 31 -10.69 4.67 46.08
CA HIS A 31 -11.98 5.28 46.44
C HIS A 31 -11.90 6.71 47.00
N MET A 32 -10.72 7.33 47.00
CA MET A 32 -10.57 8.69 47.52
C MET A 32 -10.84 9.74 46.43
N LYS A 33 -11.86 10.59 46.64
CA LYS A 33 -12.15 11.75 45.79
C LYS A 33 -10.90 12.63 45.67
N LEU A 34 -10.59 13.11 44.46
CA LEU A 34 -9.36 13.83 44.09
C LEU A 34 -8.93 14.93 45.08
N TYR A 35 -9.90 15.65 45.67
CA TYR A 35 -9.62 16.72 46.64
C TYR A 35 -8.99 16.21 47.95
N ARG A 36 -9.26 14.98 48.37
CA ARG A 36 -8.66 14.40 49.60
C ARG A 36 -7.20 14.00 49.38
N VAL A 37 -6.87 13.53 48.18
CA VAL A 37 -5.48 13.26 47.79
C VAL A 37 -4.69 14.58 47.72
N GLY A 38 -5.30 15.64 47.18
CA GLY A 38 -4.71 16.98 47.19
C GLY A 38 -4.39 17.50 48.60
N ILE A 39 -5.30 17.31 49.57
CA ILE A 39 -5.06 17.73 50.97
C ILE A 39 -3.93 16.93 51.62
N ILE A 40 -3.83 15.62 51.35
CA ILE A 40 -2.75 14.78 51.91
C ILE A 40 -1.40 15.20 51.34
N ILE A 41 -1.31 15.48 50.03
CA ILE A 41 -0.07 15.96 49.39
C ILE A 41 0.34 17.32 49.96
N ALA A 42 -0.61 18.24 50.15
CA ALA A 42 -0.35 19.55 50.76
C ALA A 42 0.14 19.43 52.21
N ALA A 43 -0.43 18.51 53.00
CA ALA A 43 0.02 18.24 54.36
C ALA A 43 1.43 17.62 54.41
N CYS A 44 1.75 16.70 53.49
CA CYS A 44 3.10 16.16 53.36
C CYS A 44 4.12 17.24 52.96
N LEU A 45 3.78 18.12 52.02
CA LEU A 45 4.65 19.22 51.61
C LEU A 45 4.94 20.24 52.73
N LEU A 46 4.05 20.36 53.73
CA LEU A 46 4.27 21.23 54.89
C LEU A 46 4.97 20.52 56.05
N LEU A 47 4.66 19.25 56.31
CA LEU A 47 5.21 18.50 57.45
C LEU A 47 6.63 17.99 57.20
N VAL A 48 6.96 17.58 55.96
CA VAL A 48 8.28 17.02 55.65
C VAL A 48 9.41 18.05 55.84
N PRO A 49 9.29 19.31 55.40
CA PRO A 49 10.31 20.33 55.67
C PRO A 49 10.46 20.62 57.18
N PHE A 50 9.36 20.56 57.94
CA PHE A 50 9.36 20.81 59.37
C PHE A 50 10.07 19.69 60.16
N VAL A 51 9.83 18.44 59.76
CA VAL A 51 10.51 17.27 60.34
C VAL A 51 11.98 17.25 59.93
N PHE A 52 12.31 17.62 58.70
CA PHE A 52 13.69 17.71 58.24
C PHE A 52 14.47 18.82 58.96
N TYR A 53 13.84 19.98 59.20
CA TYR A 53 14.39 21.06 60.02
C TYR A 53 14.60 20.62 61.48
N TYR A 54 13.64 19.88 62.06
CA TYR A 54 13.76 19.36 63.42
C TYR A 54 14.89 18.31 63.56
N LEU A 55 15.06 17.44 62.56
CA LEU A 55 16.14 16.45 62.53
C LEU A 55 17.51 17.10 62.37
N LEU A 56 17.63 18.15 61.55
CA LEU A 56 18.88 18.91 61.40
C LEU A 56 19.24 19.69 62.67
N LEU A 57 18.26 20.22 63.41
CA LEU A 57 18.51 20.96 64.65
C LEU A 57 18.96 20.06 65.80
N ASN A 58 18.55 18.79 65.80
CA ASN A 58 18.87 17.86 66.88
C ASN A 58 20.21 17.13 66.68
N ASP A 59 20.84 17.25 65.51
CA ASP A 59 22.13 16.61 65.17
C ASP A 59 23.35 17.55 65.38
N GLU A 60 23.14 18.83 65.68
CA GLU A 60 24.21 19.75 66.16
C GLU A 60 24.51 19.60 67.68
N GLY A 61 24.15 18.46 68.27
CA GLY A 61 24.35 18.19 69.71
C GLY A 61 25.62 17.41 70.07
N ASN A 62 26.36 16.83 69.12
CA ASN A 62 27.51 15.98 69.46
C ASN A 62 28.55 15.88 68.33
N ILE A 63 29.51 16.82 68.27
CA ILE A 63 30.81 16.57 67.65
C ILE A 63 31.90 17.15 68.56
N PRO A 64 32.79 16.34 69.15
CA PRO A 64 33.91 16.84 69.92
C PRO A 64 34.98 17.41 68.99
N SER A 65 35.38 18.65 69.26
CA SER A 65 36.54 19.32 68.69
C SER A 65 37.82 18.60 69.09
N ASN A 66 38.49 17.95 68.14
CA ASN A 66 39.80 17.35 68.37
C ASN A 66 40.89 18.36 68.00
N ASP A 67 41.58 18.84 69.04
CA ASP A 67 42.66 19.81 68.99
C ASP A 67 43.88 19.30 68.20
N ILE A 68 44.41 20.19 67.37
CA ILE A 68 45.70 20.05 66.70
C ILE A 68 46.77 20.70 67.59
N HIS A 69 47.92 20.03 67.71
CA HIS A 69 49.23 20.48 68.24
C HIS A 69 49.56 20.15 69.71
N ARG A 70 50.21 19.00 69.94
CA ARG A 70 51.20 18.85 71.02
C ARG A 70 52.18 17.69 70.79
N SER A 71 53.38 17.99 70.29
CA SER A 71 54.57 17.14 70.51
C SER A 71 55.86 17.92 70.21
N ARG A 72 56.25 18.77 71.16
CA ARG A 72 57.64 19.22 71.30
C ARG A 72 58.06 18.99 72.75
N SER A 73 58.33 17.74 73.08
CA SER A 73 58.95 17.34 74.36
C SER A 73 60.46 17.21 74.16
N GLN A 74 61.15 18.25 74.60
CA GLN A 74 62.45 18.25 75.27
C GLN A 74 63.38 17.08 74.97
N LEU A 75 64.31 17.37 74.07
CA LEU A 75 65.56 16.67 73.87
C LEU A 75 66.64 17.51 74.57
N GLU A 76 66.84 17.30 75.87
CA GLU A 76 67.97 17.83 76.64
C GLU A 76 67.93 17.19 78.03
N THR A 77 68.53 16.01 78.17
CA THR A 77 69.17 15.46 79.39
C THR A 77 69.49 13.98 79.14
N LEU A 78 70.55 13.71 78.38
CA LEU A 78 71.21 12.41 78.46
C LEU A 78 72.70 12.63 78.20
N GLU A 79 73.31 13.34 79.15
CA GLU A 79 74.76 13.44 79.29
C GLU A 79 75.09 12.99 80.71
N GLU A 80 75.13 11.67 80.91
CA GLU A 80 75.95 11.03 81.92
C GLU A 80 76.10 9.54 81.59
N ILE A 81 77.33 9.14 81.26
CA ILE A 81 78.04 7.89 81.59
C ILE A 81 79.12 7.62 80.52
N SER A 82 80.37 7.60 80.98
CA SER A 82 81.63 7.47 80.25
C SER A 82 81.95 6.00 79.82
N PRO A 83 83.19 5.69 79.35
CA PRO A 83 83.49 5.11 78.04
C PRO A 83 83.57 3.56 78.00
N LEU A 84 83.16 2.93 76.88
CA LEU A 84 83.27 1.46 76.67
C LEU A 84 84.17 1.07 75.48
N LYS A 85 84.78 -0.11 75.64
CA LYS A 85 85.95 -0.72 74.96
C LYS A 85 85.79 -0.96 73.44
N ALA A 86 86.95 -1.02 72.76
CA ALA A 86 87.11 -1.18 71.31
C ALA A 86 86.43 -2.42 70.65
N ALA A 87 86.07 -3.45 71.40
CA ALA A 87 85.32 -4.61 70.87
C ALA A 87 83.83 -4.30 70.66
N ASP A 88 83.25 -3.48 71.54
CA ASP A 88 81.86 -2.99 71.44
C ASP A 88 81.73 -1.97 70.30
N LEU A 89 82.82 -1.24 70.03
CA LEU A 89 82.93 -0.34 68.88
C LEU A 89 82.78 -1.11 67.55
N LYS A 90 83.35 -2.31 67.43
CA LYS A 90 83.25 -3.11 66.20
C LYS A 90 81.83 -3.63 65.95
N LEU A 91 81.15 -4.11 66.99
CA LEU A 91 79.75 -4.54 66.91
C LEU A 91 78.82 -3.36 66.60
N ARG A 92 79.06 -2.19 67.21
CA ARG A 92 78.29 -0.98 66.91
C ARG A 92 78.53 -0.46 65.50
N ILE A 93 79.75 -0.59 64.96
CA ILE A 93 80.05 -0.26 63.56
C ILE A 93 79.28 -1.19 62.62
N ASP A 94 79.22 -2.49 62.90
CA ASP A 94 78.49 -3.46 62.07
C ASP A 94 76.96 -3.25 62.13
N GLU A 95 76.40 -3.03 63.32
CA GLU A 95 75.00 -2.61 63.50
C GLU A 95 74.70 -1.27 62.80
N MET A 96 75.60 -0.29 62.90
CA MET A 96 75.43 1.00 62.22
C MET A 96 75.50 0.86 60.69
N LEU A 97 76.32 -0.05 60.16
CA LEU A 97 76.37 -0.35 58.72
C LEU A 97 75.11 -1.08 58.25
N ARG A 98 74.58 -2.02 59.05
CA ARG A 98 73.31 -2.69 58.79
C ARG A 98 72.14 -1.71 58.80
N ILE A 99 72.05 -0.87 59.83
CA ILE A 99 71.04 0.20 59.95
C ILE A 99 71.15 1.18 58.77
N LYS A 100 72.37 1.56 58.37
CA LYS A 100 72.58 2.40 57.18
C LYS A 100 72.06 1.72 55.91
N GLY A 101 72.27 0.40 55.77
CA GLY A 101 71.76 -0.38 54.64
C GLY A 101 70.22 -0.44 54.61
N THR A 102 69.57 -0.72 55.75
CA THR A 102 68.10 -0.80 55.84
C THR A 102 67.44 0.56 55.67
N VAL A 103 67.96 1.61 56.32
CA VAL A 103 67.46 2.98 56.18
C VAL A 103 67.65 3.49 54.75
N SER A 104 68.76 3.15 54.08
CA SER A 104 68.97 3.49 52.68
C SER A 104 67.97 2.79 51.74
N LEU A 105 67.57 1.55 52.05
CA LEU A 105 66.56 0.83 51.28
C LEU A 105 65.16 1.40 51.50
N GLU A 106 64.78 1.69 52.75
CA GLU A 106 63.51 2.34 53.11
C GLU A 106 63.40 3.75 52.50
N LEU A 107 64.48 4.55 52.57
CA LEU A 107 64.52 5.86 51.92
C LEU A 107 64.32 5.75 50.41
N ARG A 108 64.93 4.76 49.76
CA ARG A 108 64.77 4.53 48.32
C ARG A 108 63.34 4.10 47.98
N ASP A 109 62.70 3.26 48.80
CA ASP A 109 61.30 2.86 48.59
C ASP A 109 60.33 4.03 48.84
N LEU A 110 60.58 4.84 49.86
CA LEU A 110 59.82 6.07 50.11
C LEU A 110 59.99 7.09 48.98
N GLU A 111 61.19 7.22 48.41
CA GLU A 111 61.45 8.07 47.25
C GLU A 111 60.71 7.56 46.01
N ALA A 112 60.73 6.24 45.75
CA ALA A 112 59.99 5.63 44.65
C ALA A 112 58.46 5.81 44.80
N ARG A 113 57.92 5.63 46.02
CA ARG A 113 56.50 5.89 46.30
C ARG A 113 56.14 7.36 46.11
N ARG A 114 57.01 8.28 46.53
CA ARG A 114 56.82 9.72 46.32
C ARG A 114 56.78 10.07 44.84
N GLN A 115 57.71 9.55 44.03
CA GLN A 115 57.71 9.75 42.58
C GLN A 115 56.44 9.20 41.92
N LYS A 116 55.97 8.02 42.35
CA LYS A 116 54.71 7.45 41.87
C LYS A 116 53.51 8.34 42.20
N LEU A 117 53.38 8.79 43.45
CA LEU A 117 52.30 9.69 43.84
C LEU A 117 52.36 11.03 43.08
N GLN A 118 53.56 11.57 42.83
CA GLN A 118 53.72 12.77 42.01
C GLN A 118 53.28 12.53 40.55
N SER A 119 53.58 11.37 39.98
CA SER A 119 53.09 10.97 38.65
C SER A 119 51.56 10.86 38.62
N ASP A 120 50.98 10.18 39.62
CA ASP A 120 49.52 10.00 39.72
C ASP A 120 48.81 11.35 39.88
N ILE A 121 49.35 12.28 40.69
CA ILE A 121 48.84 13.66 40.79
C ILE A 121 48.88 14.36 39.43
N GLY A 122 49.95 14.19 38.65
CA GLY A 122 50.05 14.72 37.29
C GLY A 122 48.94 14.18 36.36
N LEU A 123 48.71 12.87 36.40
CA LEU A 123 47.65 12.21 35.62
C LEU A 123 46.25 12.68 36.04
N TYR A 124 45.99 12.80 37.34
CA TYR A 124 44.71 13.29 37.84
C TYR A 124 44.47 14.75 37.44
N ASN A 125 45.49 15.62 37.45
CA ASN A 125 45.36 16.99 36.98
C ASN A 125 45.02 17.05 35.49
N GLN A 126 45.69 16.26 34.65
CA GLN A 126 45.35 16.17 33.23
C GLN A 126 43.90 15.73 33.01
N LYS A 127 43.44 14.73 33.78
CA LYS A 127 42.06 14.26 33.70
C LYS A 127 41.05 15.30 34.18
N ILE A 128 41.40 16.09 35.19
CA ILE A 128 40.58 17.22 35.66
C ILE A 128 40.45 18.26 34.54
N ASP A 129 41.54 18.59 33.85
CA ASP A 129 41.52 19.59 32.78
C ASP A 129 40.77 19.08 31.53
N GLU A 130 40.90 17.81 31.18
CA GLU A 130 40.10 17.16 30.14
C GLU A 130 38.60 17.20 30.47
N LEU A 131 38.22 16.83 31.69
CA LEU A 131 36.82 16.89 32.14
C LEU A 131 36.28 18.31 32.18
N LYS A 132 37.08 19.31 32.56
CA LYS A 132 36.69 20.72 32.51
C LYS A 132 36.45 21.19 31.08
N GLN A 133 37.30 20.80 30.14
CA GLN A 133 37.14 21.15 28.73
C GLN A 133 35.88 20.50 28.13
N GLU A 134 35.63 19.24 28.46
CA GLU A 134 34.42 18.54 28.03
C GLU A 134 33.17 19.15 28.63
N LEU A 135 33.19 19.52 29.93
CA LEU A 135 32.08 20.22 30.57
C LEU A 135 31.78 21.56 29.90
N ALA A 136 32.81 22.34 29.54
CA ALA A 136 32.64 23.58 28.81
C ALA A 136 32.04 23.33 27.41
N ARG A 137 32.50 22.30 26.68
CA ARG A 137 31.95 21.91 25.38
C ARG A 137 30.46 21.57 25.49
N GLN A 138 30.10 20.70 26.43
CA GLN A 138 28.72 20.29 26.67
C GLN A 138 27.81 21.48 27.05
N GLN A 139 28.31 22.43 27.83
CA GLN A 139 27.59 23.66 28.15
C GLN A 139 27.29 24.49 26.90
N THR A 140 28.27 24.67 26.02
CA THR A 140 28.07 25.42 24.76
C THR A 140 27.11 24.72 23.79
N GLU A 141 27.16 23.38 23.71
CA GLU A 141 26.22 22.60 22.90
C GLU A 141 24.79 22.71 23.44
N LEU A 142 24.62 22.65 24.76
CA LEU A 142 23.31 22.80 25.41
C LEU A 142 22.73 24.20 25.18
N GLU A 143 23.55 25.25 25.27
CA GLU A 143 23.12 26.62 25.01
C GLU A 143 22.70 26.81 23.54
N ARG A 144 23.46 26.26 22.60
CA ARG A 144 23.11 26.27 21.17
C ARG A 144 21.80 25.53 20.90
N LEU A 145 21.61 24.34 21.50
CA LEU A 145 20.37 23.57 21.35
C LEU A 145 19.16 24.32 21.93
N LYS A 146 19.33 24.97 23.08
CA LYS A 146 18.28 25.78 23.69
C LYS A 146 17.81 26.90 22.75
N ILE A 147 18.74 27.64 22.16
CA ILE A 147 18.44 28.70 21.19
C ILE A 147 17.73 28.12 19.95
N SER A 148 18.21 26.98 19.43
CA SER A 148 17.61 26.32 18.26
C SER A 148 16.16 25.88 18.52
N VAL A 149 15.87 25.35 19.71
CA VAL A 149 14.52 24.94 20.09
C VAL A 149 13.61 26.15 20.23
N GLU A 150 14.09 27.23 20.85
CA GLU A 150 13.32 28.47 20.99
C GLU A 150 13.00 29.09 19.62
N GLN A 151 13.98 29.14 18.72
CA GLN A 151 13.76 29.58 17.33
C GLN A 151 12.74 28.69 16.60
N ALA A 152 12.83 27.37 16.74
CA ALA A 152 11.88 26.44 16.13
C ALA A 152 10.45 26.63 16.67
N GLN A 153 10.31 26.87 17.97
CA GLN A 153 9.01 27.15 18.59
C GLN A 153 8.41 28.47 18.10
N VAL A 154 9.23 29.52 17.97
CA VAL A 154 8.80 30.80 17.40
C VAL A 154 8.37 30.63 15.95
N ALA A 155 9.17 29.95 15.13
CA ALA A 155 8.83 29.68 13.74
C ALA A 155 7.53 28.86 13.60
N GLN A 156 7.32 27.87 14.47
CA GLN A 156 6.06 27.10 14.50
C GLN A 156 4.88 27.99 14.89
N ARG A 157 5.03 28.83 15.92
CA ARG A 157 3.98 29.75 16.37
C ARG A 157 3.65 30.76 15.27
N GLU A 158 4.66 31.30 14.58
CA GLU A 158 4.46 32.18 13.42
C GLU A 158 3.74 31.45 12.28
N ALA A 159 4.10 30.20 11.98
CA ALA A 159 3.45 29.41 10.93
C ALA A 159 1.95 29.17 11.24
N VAL A 160 1.62 28.89 12.51
CA VAL A 160 0.24 28.75 12.97
C VAL A 160 -0.51 30.08 12.91
N LEU A 161 0.11 31.18 13.35
CA LEU A 161 -0.49 32.52 13.32
C LEU A 161 -0.66 33.07 11.90
N ARG A 162 0.19 32.65 10.95
CA ARG A 162 0.08 33.03 9.54
C ARG A 162 -1.21 32.55 8.88
N ASN A 163 -2.07 31.76 9.56
CA ASN A 163 -3.38 31.32 9.08
C ASN A 163 -3.33 30.91 7.60
N THR A 164 -2.30 30.13 7.24
CA THR A 164 -2.20 29.63 5.88
C THR A 164 -3.46 28.80 5.62
N PRO A 165 -4.30 29.19 4.64
CA PRO A 165 -5.53 28.47 4.41
C PRO A 165 -5.18 27.04 4.02
N GLU A 166 -5.88 26.07 4.61
CA GLU A 166 -5.74 24.68 4.23
C GLU A 166 -6.24 24.53 2.78
N LEU A 167 -5.31 24.53 1.84
CA LEU A 167 -5.58 24.33 0.42
C LEU A 167 -5.87 22.84 0.20
N ALA A 168 -7.12 22.45 0.46
CA ALA A 168 -7.63 21.14 0.10
C ALA A 168 -8.15 21.16 -1.35
N LEU A 169 -8.17 20.00 -1.98
CA LEU A 169 -8.87 19.82 -3.25
C LEU A 169 -10.35 20.21 -3.08
N PRO A 170 -10.99 20.78 -4.13
CA PRO A 170 -12.43 21.01 -4.12
C PRO A 170 -13.17 19.74 -3.74
N LYS A 171 -14.22 19.88 -2.92
CA LYS A 171 -15.03 18.73 -2.51
C LYS A 171 -15.58 18.02 -3.76
N PRO A 172 -15.53 16.67 -3.79
CA PRO A 172 -16.01 15.92 -4.94
C PRO A 172 -17.51 16.12 -5.11
N LEU A 173 -17.93 16.56 -6.29
CA LEU A 173 -19.34 16.66 -6.66
C LEU A 173 -19.82 15.29 -7.16
N ILE A 174 -20.58 14.59 -6.33
CA ILE A 174 -21.07 13.24 -6.58
C ILE A 174 -22.60 13.26 -6.69
N SER A 175 -23.16 12.41 -7.56
CA SER A 175 -24.61 12.21 -7.63
C SER A 175 -25.16 11.61 -6.32
N ALA A 176 -26.30 12.13 -5.86
CA ALA A 176 -26.99 11.63 -4.67
C ALA A 176 -28.09 10.59 -5.00
N SER A 177 -28.46 10.45 -6.27
CA SER A 177 -29.57 9.61 -6.71
C SER A 177 -29.14 8.54 -7.72
N VAL A 178 -29.92 7.46 -7.78
CA VAL A 178 -29.82 6.48 -8.87
C VAL A 178 -30.31 7.09 -10.19
N PRO A 179 -29.96 6.51 -11.35
CA PRO A 179 -30.45 6.98 -12.64
C PRO A 179 -31.98 7.03 -12.67
N GLY A 180 -32.53 8.18 -13.06
CA GLY A 180 -33.97 8.33 -13.24
C GLY A 180 -34.46 7.59 -14.49
N ALA A 181 -35.73 7.20 -14.50
CA ALA A 181 -36.34 6.57 -15.67
C ALA A 181 -36.56 7.60 -16.79
N ASN A 182 -35.75 7.52 -17.84
CA ASN A 182 -35.88 8.31 -19.05
C ASN A 182 -36.78 7.60 -20.07
N ARG A 183 -37.36 8.38 -20.98
CA ARG A 183 -38.09 7.82 -22.13
C ARG A 183 -37.12 7.11 -23.07
N PRO A 184 -37.46 5.91 -23.57
CA PRO A 184 -36.66 5.22 -24.57
C PRO A 184 -36.43 6.09 -25.81
N MET A 185 -35.24 6.00 -26.39
CA MET A 185 -34.92 6.69 -27.64
C MET A 185 -35.49 5.91 -28.85
N PRO A 186 -35.98 6.58 -29.91
CA PRO A 186 -36.30 5.90 -31.16
C PRO A 186 -35.05 5.28 -31.79
N VAL A 187 -35.16 4.04 -32.28
CA VAL A 187 -34.04 3.23 -32.80
C VAL A 187 -33.20 3.96 -33.86
N GLY A 188 -33.83 4.76 -34.73
CA GLY A 188 -33.12 5.53 -35.76
C GLY A 188 -32.17 6.62 -35.23
N HIS A 189 -32.39 7.11 -34.01
CA HIS A 189 -31.56 8.15 -33.39
C HIS A 189 -30.38 7.59 -32.60
N VAL A 190 -30.41 6.30 -32.27
CA VAL A 190 -29.36 5.62 -31.49
C VAL A 190 -28.00 5.69 -32.21
N ARG A 191 -28.01 5.62 -33.55
CA ARG A 191 -26.81 5.74 -34.40
C ARG A 191 -26.19 7.14 -34.38
N GLY A 192 -26.99 8.17 -34.09
CA GLY A 192 -26.52 9.56 -33.97
C GLY A 192 -25.99 9.92 -32.58
N CYS A 193 -25.82 8.96 -31.68
CA CYS A 193 -25.36 9.23 -30.33
C CYS A 193 -23.94 9.79 -30.30
N LYS A 194 -23.79 10.90 -29.58
CA LYS A 194 -22.51 11.56 -29.29
C LYS A 194 -22.40 11.76 -27.78
N MET A 195 -21.18 12.02 -27.31
CA MET A 195 -20.94 12.38 -25.90
C MET A 195 -21.74 13.60 -25.44
N SER A 196 -22.14 14.51 -26.33
CA SER A 196 -22.95 15.67 -25.98
C SER A 196 -24.46 15.38 -25.90
N THR A 197 -24.95 14.33 -26.57
CA THR A 197 -26.39 14.07 -26.72
C THR A 197 -26.84 12.84 -25.94
N CYS A 198 -25.99 11.83 -25.78
CA CYS A 198 -26.35 10.54 -25.20
C CYS A 198 -25.67 10.24 -23.87
N PHE A 199 -24.73 11.07 -23.43
CA PHE A 199 -24.05 10.92 -22.15
C PHE A 199 -24.49 12.02 -21.18
N ASP A 200 -24.76 11.65 -19.94
CA ASP A 200 -25.09 12.58 -18.86
C ASP A 200 -23.83 12.98 -18.07
N HIS A 201 -23.33 14.18 -18.38
CA HIS A 201 -22.18 14.75 -17.69
C HIS A 201 -22.49 15.20 -16.26
N SER A 202 -23.76 15.38 -15.88
CA SER A 202 -24.09 15.88 -14.54
C SER A 202 -23.73 14.88 -13.44
N ARG A 203 -23.70 13.57 -13.76
CA ARG A 203 -23.24 12.51 -12.85
C ARG A 203 -21.72 12.32 -12.83
N CYS A 204 -21.04 12.88 -13.83
CA CYS A 204 -19.63 12.64 -14.13
C CYS A 204 -18.82 13.93 -14.02
N SER A 205 -18.98 14.65 -12.90
CA SER A 205 -18.23 15.89 -12.68
C SER A 205 -16.73 15.62 -12.67
N LEU A 206 -15.92 16.59 -13.11
CA LEU A 206 -14.45 16.48 -13.10
C LEU A 206 -13.89 16.20 -11.69
N THR A 207 -14.56 16.70 -10.65
CA THR A 207 -14.17 16.51 -9.24
C THR A 207 -14.66 15.19 -8.63
N SER A 208 -15.55 14.45 -9.30
CA SER A 208 -16.16 13.22 -8.75
C SER A 208 -15.18 12.07 -8.57
N GLY A 209 -14.04 12.10 -9.26
CA GLY A 209 -13.12 10.96 -9.35
C GLY A 209 -13.62 9.84 -10.26
N PHE A 210 -14.63 10.09 -11.10
CA PHE A 210 -15.17 9.15 -12.10
C PHE A 210 -15.53 7.76 -11.52
N PRO A 211 -16.42 7.68 -10.52
CA PRO A 211 -16.79 6.41 -9.91
C PRO A 211 -17.56 5.51 -10.89
N VAL A 212 -17.19 4.24 -10.95
CA VAL A 212 -17.73 3.21 -11.84
C VAL A 212 -18.45 2.14 -11.02
N TYR A 213 -19.68 1.83 -11.38
CA TYR A 213 -20.41 0.70 -10.79
C TYR A 213 -20.41 -0.49 -11.75
N LEU A 214 -19.98 -1.65 -11.28
CA LEU A 214 -20.02 -2.90 -12.04
C LEU A 214 -21.26 -3.70 -11.66
N TYR A 215 -22.10 -4.03 -12.63
CA TYR A 215 -23.16 -5.03 -12.43
C TYR A 215 -22.53 -6.39 -12.23
N ASP A 216 -22.93 -7.11 -11.18
CA ASP A 216 -22.46 -8.47 -10.96
C ASP A 216 -23.03 -9.39 -12.04
N PRO A 217 -22.19 -10.00 -12.91
CA PRO A 217 -22.67 -10.88 -13.97
C PRO A 217 -23.39 -12.13 -13.45
N ASP A 218 -23.12 -12.55 -12.20
CA ASP A 218 -23.73 -13.75 -11.63
C ASP A 218 -25.13 -13.46 -11.05
N VAL A 219 -25.39 -12.22 -10.63
CA VAL A 219 -26.71 -11.78 -10.11
C VAL A 219 -27.58 -11.17 -11.21
N SER A 220 -26.96 -10.40 -12.11
CA SER A 220 -27.64 -9.58 -13.12
C SER A 220 -27.19 -9.93 -14.54
N SER A 221 -27.23 -11.23 -14.88
CA SER A 221 -26.91 -11.70 -16.23
C SER A 221 -27.93 -11.19 -17.24
N VAL A 222 -27.43 -10.48 -18.27
CA VAL A 222 -28.21 -9.99 -19.41
C VAL A 222 -28.23 -10.97 -20.58
N VAL A 223 -27.61 -12.15 -20.41
CA VAL A 223 -27.50 -13.18 -21.45
C VAL A 223 -28.78 -14.02 -21.51
N SER A 224 -29.12 -14.50 -22.71
CA SER A 224 -30.22 -15.44 -23.00
C SER A 224 -30.02 -16.79 -22.29
N GLY A 225 -31.11 -17.50 -21.99
CA GLY A 225 -31.03 -18.80 -21.31
C GLY A 225 -30.27 -19.84 -22.15
N GLY A 226 -29.39 -20.62 -21.52
CA GLY A 226 -28.53 -21.61 -22.16
C GLY A 226 -27.17 -21.08 -22.62
N PHE A 227 -26.90 -19.79 -22.40
CA PHE A 227 -25.59 -19.16 -22.61
C PHE A 227 -25.07 -18.59 -21.30
N ASP A 228 -23.77 -18.68 -21.08
CA ASP A 228 -23.09 -17.98 -19.98
C ASP A 228 -21.82 -17.29 -20.48
N ILE A 229 -21.43 -16.23 -19.79
CA ILE A 229 -20.22 -15.47 -20.09
C ILE A 229 -19.02 -16.31 -19.66
N ASP A 230 -17.96 -16.36 -20.47
CA ASP A 230 -16.71 -17.08 -20.14
C ASP A 230 -16.26 -16.78 -18.70
N GLY A 231 -16.09 -17.83 -17.89
CA GLY A 231 -15.71 -17.72 -16.48
C GLY A 231 -14.35 -17.04 -16.29
N PHE A 232 -13.45 -17.18 -17.28
CA PHE A 232 -12.20 -16.44 -17.30
C PHE A 232 -12.44 -14.94 -17.44
N LEU A 233 -13.35 -14.52 -18.31
CA LEU A 233 -13.68 -13.11 -18.52
C LEU A 233 -14.31 -12.50 -17.26
N LYS A 234 -15.27 -13.22 -16.64
CA LYS A 234 -15.87 -12.83 -15.37
C LYS A 234 -14.78 -12.60 -14.31
N THR A 235 -13.88 -13.57 -14.15
CA THR A 235 -12.79 -13.51 -13.15
C THR A 235 -11.83 -12.37 -13.45
N THR A 236 -11.38 -12.23 -14.69
CA THR A 236 -10.42 -11.21 -15.13
C THR A 236 -10.95 -9.80 -14.90
N ILE A 237 -12.21 -9.55 -15.27
CA ILE A 237 -12.84 -8.23 -15.10
C ILE A 237 -13.10 -7.94 -13.62
N LYS A 238 -13.62 -8.92 -12.85
CA LYS A 238 -13.83 -8.76 -11.40
C LYS A 238 -12.51 -8.47 -10.67
N GLN A 239 -11.43 -9.17 -11.01
CA GLN A 239 -10.11 -8.94 -10.40
C GLN A 239 -9.52 -7.60 -10.83
N THR A 240 -9.51 -7.28 -12.13
CA THR A 240 -8.90 -6.05 -12.65
C THR A 240 -9.62 -4.80 -12.14
N LEU A 241 -10.96 -4.81 -12.12
CA LEU A 241 -11.74 -3.70 -11.57
C LEU A 241 -11.73 -3.68 -10.04
N GLY A 242 -11.60 -4.82 -9.38
CA GLY A 242 -11.57 -4.93 -7.92
C GLY A 242 -10.43 -4.15 -7.26
N TYR A 243 -9.29 -4.00 -7.94
CA TYR A 243 -8.16 -3.17 -7.49
C TYR A 243 -8.22 -1.72 -7.97
N ASN A 244 -9.20 -1.36 -8.81
CA ASN A 244 -9.27 -0.03 -9.41
C ASN A 244 -9.91 0.98 -8.46
N ALA A 245 -9.23 2.11 -8.21
CA ALA A 245 -9.70 3.16 -7.32
C ALA A 245 -11.03 3.82 -7.76
N HIS A 246 -11.39 3.68 -9.03
CA HIS A 246 -12.65 4.20 -9.57
C HIS A 246 -13.85 3.27 -9.27
N LEU A 247 -13.64 2.02 -8.87
CA LEU A 247 -14.76 1.11 -8.60
C LEU A 247 -15.54 1.56 -7.34
N THR A 248 -16.87 1.60 -7.45
CA THR A 248 -17.76 1.88 -6.33
C THR A 248 -18.83 0.82 -6.17
N SER A 249 -19.13 0.44 -4.91
CA SER A 249 -20.25 -0.43 -4.59
C SER A 249 -21.59 0.32 -4.47
N ASP A 250 -21.55 1.66 -4.39
CA ASP A 250 -22.75 2.49 -4.24
C ASP A 250 -23.24 3.00 -5.61
N PRO A 251 -24.37 2.50 -6.14
CA PRO A 251 -24.89 2.88 -7.45
C PRO A 251 -25.36 4.35 -7.50
N LYS A 252 -25.62 4.99 -6.35
CA LYS A 252 -26.02 6.41 -6.32
C LYS A 252 -24.85 7.30 -6.72
N LYS A 253 -23.65 6.95 -6.27
CA LYS A 253 -22.42 7.71 -6.50
C LYS A 253 -21.85 7.51 -7.90
N ALA A 254 -22.20 6.41 -8.55
CA ALA A 254 -21.66 6.01 -9.84
C ALA A 254 -21.93 7.06 -10.95
N CYS A 255 -20.87 7.40 -11.66
CA CYS A 255 -20.88 8.19 -12.88
C CYS A 255 -21.26 7.32 -14.07
N VAL A 256 -20.63 6.13 -14.21
CA VAL A 256 -20.92 5.15 -15.26
C VAL A 256 -21.20 3.76 -14.70
N PHE A 257 -21.97 2.98 -15.45
CA PHE A 257 -22.39 1.62 -15.10
C PHE A 257 -21.86 0.63 -16.12
N PHE A 258 -21.07 -0.33 -15.68
CA PHE A 258 -20.49 -1.37 -16.53
C PHE A 258 -21.36 -2.62 -16.52
N VAL A 259 -21.76 -3.07 -17.70
CA VAL A 259 -22.50 -4.30 -17.92
C VAL A 259 -21.64 -5.23 -18.74
N LEU A 260 -21.29 -6.39 -18.19
CA LEU A 260 -20.57 -7.41 -18.91
C LEU A 260 -21.56 -8.21 -19.78
N VAL A 261 -21.33 -8.20 -21.10
CA VAL A 261 -22.07 -9.00 -22.09
C VAL A 261 -21.18 -10.14 -22.59
N GLY A 262 -19.93 -9.81 -22.96
CA GLY A 262 -18.85 -10.75 -23.25
C GLY A 262 -19.08 -11.77 -24.38
N GLU A 263 -18.05 -12.57 -24.67
CA GLU A 263 -18.18 -13.80 -25.46
C GLU A 263 -18.98 -14.83 -24.65
N ALA A 264 -20.28 -14.88 -24.91
CA ALA A 264 -21.19 -15.82 -24.27
C ALA A 264 -21.16 -17.16 -25.01
N LEU A 265 -20.77 -18.22 -24.30
CA LEU A 265 -20.69 -19.57 -24.84
C LEU A 265 -21.94 -20.37 -24.46
N PRO A 266 -22.41 -21.30 -25.31
CA PRO A 266 -23.42 -22.27 -24.91
C PRO A 266 -22.94 -23.03 -23.67
N GLU A 267 -23.82 -23.19 -22.67
CA GLU A 267 -23.50 -23.83 -21.39
C GLU A 267 -22.91 -25.26 -21.56
N GLN A 268 -23.32 -25.93 -22.65
CA GLN A 268 -22.84 -27.26 -23.05
C GLN A 268 -21.37 -27.28 -23.50
N GLU A 269 -20.89 -26.21 -24.13
CA GLU A 269 -19.48 -26.08 -24.53
C GLU A 269 -18.59 -25.73 -23.34
N MET A 270 -19.12 -24.99 -22.36
CA MET A 270 -18.40 -24.66 -21.12
C MET A 270 -18.07 -25.90 -20.28
N MET A 271 -18.98 -26.89 -20.21
CA MET A 271 -18.72 -28.16 -19.53
C MET A 271 -17.64 -29.02 -20.21
N ARG A 272 -17.43 -28.85 -21.53
CA ARG A 272 -16.41 -29.58 -22.31
C ARG A 272 -15.00 -29.01 -22.18
N ASN A 273 -14.83 -27.82 -21.61
CA ASN A 273 -13.51 -27.20 -21.40
C ASN A 273 -12.66 -27.86 -20.29
N SER A 274 -13.06 -29.04 -19.77
CA SER A 274 -12.15 -29.94 -19.06
C SER A 274 -11.22 -30.67 -20.06
N ARG A 275 -10.23 -29.95 -20.56
CA ARG A 275 -8.94 -30.42 -21.11
C ARG A 275 -8.88 -31.46 -22.25
N TYR A 276 -9.97 -32.09 -22.71
CA TYR A 276 -9.94 -33.01 -23.86
C TYR A 276 -11.30 -33.04 -24.58
N GLY A 277 -11.34 -32.59 -25.83
CA GLY A 277 -12.45 -32.91 -26.75
C GLY A 277 -13.07 -31.75 -27.53
N ALA A 278 -12.28 -31.04 -28.34
CA ALA A 278 -12.82 -30.33 -29.49
C ALA A 278 -12.96 -31.32 -30.66
N ALA A 279 -13.97 -32.20 -30.58
CA ALA A 279 -14.38 -32.97 -31.75
C ALA A 279 -15.26 -32.08 -32.64
N ASN A 280 -14.87 -31.95 -33.91
CA ASN A 280 -15.63 -31.32 -34.98
C ASN A 280 -17.10 -31.71 -34.90
N VAL A 281 -17.98 -30.73 -34.67
CA VAL A 281 -19.41 -30.86 -34.93
C VAL A 281 -19.73 -29.97 -36.10
N ASP A 282 -19.60 -30.54 -37.30
CA ASP A 282 -20.29 -30.06 -38.49
C ASP A 282 -21.81 -30.16 -38.25
N GLY A 283 -22.54 -29.12 -38.64
CA GLY A 283 -23.99 -29.22 -38.81
C GLY A 283 -24.80 -28.06 -38.26
N ALA A 284 -24.73 -26.92 -38.94
CA ALA A 284 -25.91 -26.21 -39.45
C ALA A 284 -27.11 -26.02 -38.48
N LYS A 285 -26.86 -25.71 -37.21
CA LYS A 285 -27.90 -25.22 -36.27
C LYS A 285 -27.40 -24.18 -35.25
N ARG A 286 -26.35 -23.42 -35.58
CA ARG A 286 -26.07 -22.10 -34.96
C ARG A 286 -27.10 -21.08 -35.47
N LEU A 287 -28.37 -21.34 -35.14
CA LEU A 287 -29.51 -20.49 -35.43
C LEU A 287 -29.34 -19.17 -34.67
N THR A 288 -29.05 -18.08 -35.39
CA THR A 288 -29.69 -16.74 -35.35
C THR A 288 -30.14 -16.10 -34.03
N ALA A 289 -29.90 -16.70 -32.88
CA ALA A 289 -30.26 -16.20 -31.57
C ALA A 289 -29.07 -15.40 -31.04
N SER A 290 -29.23 -14.07 -31.01
CA SER A 290 -28.28 -13.22 -30.27
C SER A 290 -28.19 -13.73 -28.84
N SER A 291 -26.97 -13.92 -28.34
CA SER A 291 -26.72 -14.35 -26.96
C SER A 291 -27.22 -13.32 -25.94
N LEU A 292 -27.44 -12.07 -26.35
CA LEU A 292 -27.96 -11.00 -25.50
C LEU A 292 -29.49 -10.98 -25.43
N ASN A 293 -30.01 -10.93 -24.22
CA ASN A 293 -31.43 -10.73 -23.96
C ASN A 293 -31.74 -9.26 -23.67
N VAL A 294 -32.29 -8.56 -24.67
CA VAL A 294 -32.62 -7.12 -24.60
C VAL A 294 -33.62 -6.81 -23.49
N THR A 295 -34.55 -7.72 -23.21
CA THR A 295 -35.55 -7.53 -22.15
C THR A 295 -34.88 -7.54 -20.79
N LYS A 296 -33.96 -8.47 -20.53
CA LYS A 296 -33.17 -8.49 -19.28
C LYS A 296 -32.28 -7.26 -19.16
N LEU A 297 -31.65 -6.82 -20.26
CA LEU A 297 -30.84 -5.60 -20.28
C LEU A 297 -31.66 -4.37 -19.84
N LYS A 298 -32.87 -4.21 -20.40
CA LYS A 298 -33.76 -3.09 -20.07
C LYS A 298 -34.37 -3.18 -18.66
N GLN A 299 -34.38 -4.38 -18.06
CA GLN A 299 -34.85 -4.64 -16.70
C GLN A 299 -33.77 -4.48 -15.62
N LEU A 300 -32.53 -4.12 -15.99
CA LEU A 300 -31.48 -3.89 -15.00
C LEU A 300 -31.91 -2.79 -14.00
N PRO A 301 -31.62 -2.95 -12.70
CA PRO A 301 -32.10 -2.06 -11.64
C PRO A 301 -31.82 -0.57 -11.86
N TYR A 302 -30.68 -0.23 -12.47
CA TYR A 302 -30.24 1.15 -12.65
C TYR A 302 -30.19 1.56 -14.13
N TRP A 303 -30.81 0.79 -15.04
CA TRP A 303 -30.80 1.06 -16.50
C TRP A 303 -31.31 2.45 -16.87
N GLY A 304 -32.20 3.02 -16.04
CA GLY A 304 -32.75 4.36 -16.26
C GLY A 304 -33.61 4.45 -17.53
N GLY A 305 -34.14 3.33 -18.02
CA GLY A 305 -35.04 3.26 -19.18
C GLY A 305 -34.36 3.36 -20.55
N ASP A 306 -33.40 4.27 -20.72
CA ASP A 306 -32.73 4.53 -22.01
C ASP A 306 -31.23 4.14 -22.04
N GLY A 307 -30.66 3.54 -20.99
CA GLY A 307 -29.27 3.08 -20.99
C GLY A 307 -28.22 4.19 -20.90
N ARG A 308 -28.62 5.41 -20.55
CA ARG A 308 -27.70 6.55 -20.40
C ARG A 308 -26.63 6.24 -19.35
N ASN A 309 -25.38 6.63 -19.62
CA ASN A 309 -24.19 6.35 -18.80
C ASN A 309 -23.90 4.86 -18.55
N HIS A 310 -24.55 3.95 -19.28
CA HIS A 310 -24.19 2.54 -19.27
C HIS A 310 -23.15 2.25 -20.35
N VAL A 311 -22.23 1.36 -20.02
CA VAL A 311 -21.17 0.89 -20.92
C VAL A 311 -21.31 -0.62 -21.02
N LEU A 312 -21.61 -1.11 -22.21
CA LEU A 312 -21.77 -2.53 -22.50
C LEU A 312 -20.44 -3.09 -22.97
N LEU A 313 -19.90 -4.03 -22.22
CA LEU A 313 -18.58 -4.61 -22.42
C LEU A 313 -18.72 -5.97 -23.12
N ASN A 314 -18.25 -6.05 -24.36
CA ASN A 314 -18.21 -7.27 -25.16
C ASN A 314 -16.79 -7.51 -25.68
N PHE A 315 -15.96 -8.06 -24.79
CA PHE A 315 -14.58 -8.41 -25.12
C PHE A 315 -14.54 -9.75 -25.85
N ALA A 316 -13.87 -9.78 -27.01
CA ALA A 316 -13.58 -11.02 -27.70
C ALA A 316 -12.40 -11.73 -27.03
N ARG A 317 -12.39 -13.06 -27.10
CA ARG A 317 -11.27 -13.87 -26.63
C ARG A 317 -10.77 -14.82 -27.70
N ARG A 318 -11.67 -15.55 -28.37
CA ARG A 318 -11.29 -16.59 -29.34
C ARG A 318 -11.66 -16.22 -30.77
N ASP A 319 -12.84 -15.65 -30.95
CA ASP A 319 -13.41 -15.36 -32.27
C ASP A 319 -13.54 -13.85 -32.50
N LEU A 320 -12.80 -13.33 -33.48
CA LEU A 320 -12.85 -11.94 -33.93
C LEU A 320 -13.65 -11.77 -35.22
N SER A 321 -14.27 -12.82 -35.74
CA SER A 321 -15.01 -12.75 -37.00
C SER A 321 -16.23 -11.83 -36.88
N ILE A 322 -16.51 -11.10 -37.97
CA ILE A 322 -17.44 -9.95 -38.02
C ILE A 322 -18.91 -10.39 -37.84
N GLY A 323 -19.23 -11.69 -37.85
CA GLY A 323 -20.59 -12.22 -37.69
C GLY A 323 -20.91 -12.84 -36.33
N THR A 324 -19.95 -13.48 -35.67
CA THR A 324 -20.16 -14.19 -34.39
C THR A 324 -19.78 -13.33 -33.17
N GLY A 325 -18.79 -12.45 -33.32
CA GLY A 325 -18.30 -11.60 -32.22
C GLY A 325 -19.17 -10.36 -31.91
N ASN A 326 -20.05 -9.95 -32.83
CA ASN A 326 -20.87 -8.76 -32.68
C ASN A 326 -22.28 -9.07 -32.12
N VAL A 327 -22.35 -9.25 -30.80
CA VAL A 327 -23.60 -9.57 -30.07
C VAL A 327 -24.67 -8.45 -30.18
N PHE A 328 -24.26 -7.20 -30.43
CA PHE A 328 -25.16 -6.05 -30.50
C PHE A 328 -25.74 -5.79 -31.90
N ARG A 329 -25.46 -6.65 -32.88
CA ARG A 329 -26.00 -6.50 -34.23
C ARG A 329 -27.54 -6.47 -34.22
N ASN A 330 -28.12 -5.41 -34.76
CA ASN A 330 -29.58 -5.17 -34.77
C ASN A 330 -30.24 -5.17 -33.37
N VAL A 331 -29.48 -4.89 -32.32
CA VAL A 331 -30.00 -4.77 -30.95
C VAL A 331 -30.17 -3.30 -30.57
N ASP A 332 -31.33 -2.97 -30.00
CA ASP A 332 -31.58 -1.67 -29.40
C ASP A 332 -30.97 -1.58 -27.99
N THR A 333 -29.78 -0.98 -27.91
CA THR A 333 -29.04 -0.70 -26.67
C THR A 333 -29.32 0.68 -26.09
N GLY A 334 -30.23 1.46 -26.69
CA GLY A 334 -30.54 2.83 -26.29
C GLY A 334 -29.31 3.76 -26.39
N ARG A 335 -29.05 4.51 -25.32
CA ARG A 335 -27.94 5.47 -25.20
C ARG A 335 -26.68 4.84 -24.59
N ALA A 336 -26.67 3.53 -24.36
CA ALA A 336 -25.49 2.88 -23.79
C ALA A 336 -24.31 2.95 -24.78
N MET A 337 -23.12 3.17 -24.24
CA MET A 337 -21.86 3.07 -24.97
C MET A 337 -21.52 1.61 -25.21
N LEU A 338 -21.02 1.29 -26.40
CA LEU A 338 -20.57 -0.06 -26.74
C LEU A 338 -19.05 -0.12 -26.73
N VAL A 339 -18.54 -1.16 -26.08
CA VAL A 339 -17.11 -1.46 -26.04
C VAL A 339 -16.94 -2.87 -26.56
N GLN A 340 -16.36 -3.00 -27.75
CA GLN A 340 -16.19 -4.29 -28.42
C GLN A 340 -14.82 -4.41 -29.09
N SER A 341 -14.39 -5.65 -29.36
CA SER A 341 -13.17 -5.88 -30.14
C SER A 341 -13.36 -5.81 -31.65
N SER A 342 -14.59 -6.06 -32.12
CA SER A 342 -14.95 -5.94 -33.54
C SER A 342 -16.27 -5.19 -33.68
N PHE A 343 -16.37 -4.39 -34.75
CA PHE A 343 -17.56 -3.61 -35.09
C PHE A 343 -17.84 -3.72 -36.60
N GLU A 344 -19.12 -3.67 -36.97
CA GLU A 344 -19.50 -3.27 -38.32
C GLU A 344 -19.34 -1.74 -38.44
N GLU A 345 -18.78 -1.26 -39.55
CA GLU A 345 -18.54 0.17 -39.78
C GLU A 345 -19.84 0.99 -39.61
N ALA A 346 -20.96 0.48 -40.15
CA ALA A 346 -22.26 1.13 -40.08
C ALA A 346 -22.86 1.19 -38.65
N GLN A 347 -22.36 0.38 -37.71
CA GLN A 347 -22.79 0.37 -36.32
C GLN A 347 -21.91 1.24 -35.42
N PHE A 348 -20.61 1.35 -35.72
CA PHE A 348 -19.65 2.03 -34.87
C PHE A 348 -19.91 3.54 -34.77
N ARG A 349 -20.19 4.03 -33.56
CA ARG A 349 -20.43 5.47 -33.32
C ARG A 349 -19.11 6.14 -32.94
N LYS A 350 -18.45 6.75 -33.92
CA LYS A 350 -17.15 7.42 -33.74
C LYS A 350 -17.21 8.49 -32.63
N GLY A 351 -16.28 8.40 -31.68
CA GLY A 351 -16.18 9.32 -30.53
C GLY A 351 -17.24 9.08 -29.45
N PHE A 352 -18.01 7.99 -29.54
CA PHE A 352 -18.94 7.55 -28.52
C PHE A 352 -18.63 6.10 -28.10
N ASP A 353 -18.58 5.17 -29.06
CA ASP A 353 -18.19 3.77 -28.83
C ASP A 353 -16.66 3.58 -28.86
N LEU A 354 -16.19 2.47 -28.27
CA LEU A 354 -14.77 2.17 -28.14
C LEU A 354 -14.42 0.79 -28.72
N VAL A 355 -13.38 0.74 -29.55
CA VAL A 355 -12.75 -0.50 -29.99
C VAL A 355 -11.64 -0.88 -29.02
N VAL A 356 -11.68 -2.10 -28.50
CA VAL A 356 -10.72 -2.61 -27.51
C VAL A 356 -10.07 -3.91 -27.99
N PRO A 357 -8.79 -4.14 -27.73
CA PRO A 357 -8.16 -5.40 -28.10
C PRO A 357 -8.84 -6.59 -27.40
N PRO A 358 -8.75 -7.81 -27.96
CA PRO A 358 -9.20 -9.01 -27.27
C PRO A 358 -8.45 -9.18 -25.96
N ILE A 359 -9.10 -9.83 -24.99
CA ILE A 359 -8.48 -10.07 -23.68
C ILE A 359 -7.61 -11.32 -23.76
N LEU A 360 -6.30 -11.09 -23.69
CA LEU A 360 -5.24 -12.10 -23.70
C LEU A 360 -4.58 -12.18 -22.32
N GLY A 361 -4.12 -13.38 -21.95
CA GLY A 361 -3.36 -13.66 -20.74
C GLY A 361 -4.11 -13.42 -19.43
N PRO A 362 -3.63 -14.01 -18.31
CA PRO A 362 -4.28 -13.88 -17.02
C PRO A 362 -4.17 -12.47 -16.44
N PRO A 363 -5.11 -12.05 -15.56
CA PRO A 363 -5.09 -10.74 -14.92
C PRO A 363 -3.78 -10.50 -14.16
N GLY A 364 -3.05 -9.44 -14.54
CA GLY A 364 -1.77 -9.07 -13.94
C GLY A 364 -0.58 -9.96 -14.33
N GLY A 365 -0.78 -10.95 -15.21
CA GLY A 365 0.28 -11.80 -15.74
C GLY A 365 0.91 -11.27 -17.03
N ASP A 366 1.89 -12.02 -17.52
CA ASP A 366 2.56 -11.71 -18.78
C ASP A 366 1.66 -12.10 -19.99
N VAL A 367 1.49 -11.18 -20.92
CA VAL A 367 0.74 -11.34 -22.18
C VAL A 367 1.65 -11.54 -23.39
N TRP A 368 2.97 -11.39 -23.24
CA TRP A 368 3.93 -11.39 -24.35
C TRP A 368 4.00 -12.71 -25.10
N GLN A 369 3.69 -13.84 -24.43
CA GLN A 369 3.68 -15.16 -25.06
C GLN A 369 2.49 -15.36 -25.99
N GLU A 370 1.35 -14.73 -25.69
CA GLU A 370 0.12 -14.79 -26.49
C GLU A 370 0.06 -13.69 -27.55
N CYS A 371 0.88 -12.65 -27.40
CA CYS A 371 1.00 -11.55 -28.36
C CYS A 371 1.82 -11.93 -29.59
N SER A 372 1.46 -11.35 -30.73
CA SER A 372 2.28 -11.46 -31.94
C SER A 372 3.68 -10.86 -31.71
N PRO A 373 4.75 -11.46 -32.27
CA PRO A 373 6.12 -11.00 -32.07
C PRO A 373 6.32 -9.56 -32.59
N MET A 374 6.45 -8.61 -31.66
CA MET A 374 6.52 -7.17 -32.00
C MET A 374 7.90 -6.73 -32.50
N LEU A 375 8.99 -7.44 -32.20
CA LEU A 375 10.35 -7.05 -32.59
C LEU A 375 10.71 -7.51 -34.01
N PRO A 376 11.15 -6.61 -34.92
CA PRO A 376 11.50 -6.97 -36.30
C PRO A 376 12.49 -8.14 -36.40
N ALA A 377 13.51 -8.18 -35.53
CA ALA A 377 14.53 -9.24 -35.50
C ALA A 377 13.99 -10.65 -35.17
N ARG A 378 12.81 -10.75 -34.56
CA ARG A 378 12.16 -12.03 -34.20
C ARG A 378 11.01 -12.39 -35.15
N ARG A 379 10.66 -11.51 -36.10
CA ARG A 379 9.57 -11.76 -37.04
C ARG A 379 10.10 -12.62 -38.20
N LYS A 380 9.41 -13.73 -38.46
CA LYS A 380 9.67 -14.57 -39.64
C LYS A 380 9.21 -13.90 -40.93
N TYR A 381 8.15 -13.10 -40.86
CA TYR A 381 7.50 -12.44 -42.00
C TYR A 381 7.63 -10.91 -41.88
N LEU A 382 7.91 -10.24 -42.99
CA LEU A 382 7.97 -8.78 -43.08
C LEU A 382 6.56 -8.16 -42.95
N LEU A 383 5.58 -8.81 -43.57
CA LEU A 383 4.16 -8.43 -43.53
C LEU A 383 3.31 -9.70 -43.39
N SER A 384 2.30 -9.64 -42.53
CA SER A 384 1.29 -10.68 -42.40
C SER A 384 -0.11 -10.09 -42.55
N PHE A 385 -0.95 -10.71 -43.37
CA PHE A 385 -2.35 -10.40 -43.56
C PHE A 385 -3.16 -11.68 -43.36
N GLN A 386 -4.25 -11.56 -42.61
CA GLN A 386 -5.26 -12.59 -42.51
C GLN A 386 -6.62 -11.91 -42.60
N GLY A 387 -7.43 -12.33 -43.55
CA GLY A 387 -8.77 -11.82 -43.74
C GLY A 387 -9.53 -12.71 -44.70
N GLU A 388 -10.86 -12.66 -44.63
CA GLU A 388 -11.74 -13.35 -45.55
C GLU A 388 -12.49 -12.30 -46.35
N MET A 389 -12.44 -12.43 -47.68
CA MET A 389 -13.28 -11.63 -48.54
C MET A 389 -14.64 -12.31 -48.60
N ASN A 390 -15.66 -11.67 -48.02
CA ASN A 390 -17.01 -12.19 -48.05
C ASN A 390 -17.57 -11.95 -49.46
N VAL A 391 -17.32 -12.89 -50.38
CA VAL A 391 -17.99 -12.95 -51.67
C VAL A 391 -19.44 -13.33 -51.36
N GLN A 392 -20.25 -12.37 -50.90
CA GLN A 392 -21.65 -12.62 -50.63
C GLN A 392 -22.29 -13.14 -51.91
N ASN A 393 -22.76 -14.39 -51.86
CA ASN A 393 -23.71 -15.04 -52.75
C ASN A 393 -24.41 -14.06 -53.71
N GLN A 394 -23.81 -13.80 -54.87
CA GLN A 394 -24.52 -13.26 -56.03
C GLN A 394 -25.35 -14.40 -56.65
N THR A 395 -26.29 -14.96 -55.89
CA THR A 395 -27.40 -15.75 -56.46
C THR A 395 -28.59 -14.87 -56.82
N SER A 396 -28.41 -13.54 -56.83
CA SER A 396 -29.42 -12.57 -57.27
C SER A 396 -28.96 -11.88 -58.56
N VAL A 397 -29.16 -12.59 -59.67
CA VAL A 397 -29.37 -12.11 -61.05
C VAL A 397 -29.44 -10.59 -61.22
N VAL A 398 -28.30 -9.89 -61.25
CA VAL A 398 -28.11 -8.62 -61.96
C VAL A 398 -26.63 -8.56 -62.38
N ARG A 399 -26.39 -8.65 -63.70
CA ARG A 399 -25.07 -8.53 -64.35
C ARG A 399 -24.58 -7.08 -64.31
N VAL A 400 -24.07 -6.64 -63.18
CA VAL A 400 -23.35 -5.38 -63.06
C VAL A 400 -22.13 -5.67 -62.19
N ASP A 401 -20.94 -5.58 -62.79
CA ASP A 401 -19.60 -5.59 -62.20
C ASP A 401 -18.68 -6.82 -62.42
N ASP A 402 -18.64 -7.37 -63.66
CA ASP A 402 -17.54 -8.26 -64.10
C ASP A 402 -16.15 -7.58 -63.98
N GLU A 403 -16.07 -6.23 -64.03
CA GLU A 403 -14.80 -5.49 -63.92
C GLU A 403 -14.26 -5.41 -62.47
N ALA A 404 -15.12 -5.41 -61.45
CA ALA A 404 -14.67 -5.34 -60.06
C ALA A 404 -14.17 -6.70 -59.56
N GLU A 405 -14.89 -7.78 -59.89
CA GLU A 405 -14.48 -9.15 -59.55
C GLU A 405 -13.15 -9.52 -60.24
N THR A 406 -12.94 -9.10 -61.49
CA THR A 406 -11.67 -9.35 -62.21
C THR A 406 -10.48 -8.58 -61.62
N VAL A 407 -10.71 -7.39 -61.05
CA VAL A 407 -9.66 -6.63 -60.35
C VAL A 407 -9.33 -7.28 -59.00
N ASP A 408 -10.33 -7.73 -58.26
CA ASP A 408 -10.13 -8.40 -56.97
C ASP A 408 -9.36 -9.73 -57.13
N ASP A 409 -9.74 -10.54 -58.13
CA ASP A 409 -9.02 -11.77 -58.46
C ASP A 409 -7.57 -11.51 -58.87
N PHE A 410 -7.34 -10.47 -59.69
CA PHE A 410 -5.98 -10.04 -60.08
C PHE A 410 -5.13 -9.62 -58.88
N ILE A 411 -5.71 -8.88 -57.93
CA ILE A 411 -5.03 -8.46 -56.69
C ILE A 411 -4.71 -9.69 -55.83
N LEU A 412 -5.67 -10.60 -55.64
CA LEU A 412 -5.48 -11.82 -54.84
C LEU A 412 -4.39 -12.71 -55.44
N GLU A 413 -4.35 -12.85 -56.76
CA GLU A 413 -3.31 -13.62 -57.47
C GLU A 413 -1.92 -13.00 -57.26
N HIS A 414 -1.78 -11.69 -57.48
CA HIS A 414 -0.51 -10.99 -57.25
C HIS A 414 -0.02 -11.08 -55.81
N LEU A 415 -0.92 -10.97 -54.84
CA LEU A 415 -0.58 -11.12 -53.43
C LEU A 415 -0.16 -12.56 -53.10
N LYS A 416 -0.82 -13.58 -53.69
CA LYS A 416 -0.38 -14.98 -53.57
C LYS A 416 1.00 -15.18 -54.19
N GLU A 417 1.30 -14.58 -55.33
CA GLU A 417 2.63 -14.62 -55.95
C GLU A 417 3.71 -13.96 -55.08
N MET A 418 3.39 -12.84 -54.40
CA MET A 418 4.31 -12.23 -53.43
C MET A 418 4.69 -13.18 -52.29
N THR A 419 3.79 -14.10 -51.92
CA THR A 419 4.05 -15.10 -50.87
C THR A 419 5.04 -16.17 -51.32
N SER A 420 5.08 -16.50 -52.61
CA SER A 420 6.00 -17.47 -53.22
C SER A 420 7.22 -16.82 -53.91
N GLY A 421 7.35 -15.50 -53.82
CA GLY A 421 8.36 -14.69 -54.48
C GLY A 421 9.80 -15.08 -54.12
N ARG A 422 10.74 -14.73 -55.01
CA ARG A 422 12.18 -15.01 -54.89
C ARG A 422 12.94 -14.05 -53.96
N THR A 423 12.27 -13.05 -53.40
CA THR A 423 12.89 -12.05 -52.51
C THR A 423 13.27 -12.66 -51.17
N GLN A 424 14.25 -12.07 -50.48
CA GLN A 424 14.59 -12.48 -49.11
C GLN A 424 13.46 -12.16 -48.11
N ASP A 425 12.62 -11.18 -48.44
CA ASP A 425 11.44 -10.80 -47.68
C ASP A 425 10.37 -11.89 -47.75
N ARG A 426 9.92 -12.34 -46.57
CA ARG A 426 8.86 -13.34 -46.44
C ARG A 426 7.53 -12.66 -46.14
N PHE A 427 6.51 -13.01 -46.90
CA PHE A 427 5.14 -12.53 -46.70
C PHE A 427 4.25 -13.68 -46.21
N MET A 428 3.28 -13.39 -45.34
CA MET A 428 2.24 -14.35 -44.94
C MET A 428 0.88 -13.74 -45.25
N LEU A 429 0.25 -14.15 -46.35
CA LEU A 429 -1.03 -13.58 -46.78
C LEU A 429 -2.06 -14.71 -46.84
N GLN A 430 -3.03 -14.68 -45.93
CA GLN A 430 -4.13 -15.62 -45.84
C GLN A 430 -5.43 -14.91 -46.19
N PHE A 431 -6.10 -15.40 -47.23
CA PHE A 431 -7.35 -14.85 -47.76
C PHE A 431 -8.58 -15.68 -47.36
N GLU A 432 -8.34 -16.73 -46.58
CA GLU A 432 -9.36 -17.61 -46.01
C GLU A 432 -9.12 -17.66 -44.50
N CYS A 433 -10.20 -17.56 -43.72
CA CYS A 433 -10.15 -17.72 -42.27
C CYS A 433 -9.88 -19.19 -41.93
N ILE A 434 -8.61 -19.59 -41.91
CA ILE A 434 -8.22 -20.86 -41.30
C ILE A 434 -8.32 -20.65 -39.78
N PRO A 435 -9.26 -21.32 -39.08
CA PRO A 435 -9.34 -21.21 -37.63
C PRO A 435 -7.99 -21.62 -37.04
N ALA A 436 -7.60 -20.98 -35.94
CA ALA A 436 -6.38 -21.35 -35.23
C ALA A 436 -6.48 -22.81 -34.76
N THR A 437 -6.02 -23.74 -35.60
CA THR A 437 -5.71 -25.09 -35.20
C THR A 437 -4.47 -24.99 -34.32
N GLU A 438 -4.57 -25.54 -33.11
CA GLU A 438 -3.52 -25.57 -32.07
C GLU A 438 -2.09 -25.79 -32.59
#